data_AF-A0A6I4TRL5-F1
#
_entry.id   AF-A0A6I4TRL5-F1
#
_cell.length_a   1.000
_cell.length_b   1.000
_cell.length_c   1.000
_cell.angle_alpha   90.00
_cell.angle_beta   90.00
_cell.angle_gamma   90.00
#
_symmetry.space_group_name_H-M   'P 1'
#
loop_
_entity.id
_entity.type
_entity.pdbx_description
1 polymer ?
#
loop_
_entity_poly.entity_id
_entity_poly.type
_entity_poly.pdbx_seq_one_letter_code
_entity_poly.pdbx_strand_id
1 'polypeptide(L)'
;MKKVAFLIASGLMFSAASVSAQDAAPPPADTATDAAAPADTATDAAADTATDAAAPATAAPADPAAATFTEDQIQSYASALVKIQEVSGDATLDDAGKQAKMVAIVNEVGLDPQTFNAIGQATQTNPDIQSKVQAAVSTAQSTQPS
;
A
#
# COMPACT_ATOMS: atom_id res chain seq x y z
N MET A 1 12.77 43.38 10.54
CA MET A 1 13.30 43.32 11.93
C MET A 1 12.16 43.00 12.87
N LYS A 2 12.18 41.83 13.53
CA LYS A 2 11.60 41.56 14.85
C LYS A 2 12.07 40.17 15.26
N LYS A 3 13.10 40.17 16.12
CA LYS A 3 13.60 39.00 16.82
C LYS A 3 12.63 38.71 17.96
N VAL A 4 12.17 37.48 18.12
CA VAL A 4 11.74 36.99 19.42
C VAL A 4 12.40 35.63 19.63
N ALA A 5 13.41 35.67 20.50
CA ALA A 5 14.00 34.52 21.12
C ALA A 5 13.01 33.98 22.16
N PHE A 6 12.79 32.67 22.18
CA PHE A 6 12.41 32.01 23.42
C PHE A 6 13.21 30.73 23.59
N LEU A 7 13.81 30.65 24.77
CA LEU A 7 14.92 29.82 25.19
C LEU A 7 14.36 28.89 26.29
N ILE A 8 13.89 27.70 25.92
CA ILE A 8 13.59 26.69 26.94
C ILE A 8 14.64 25.59 26.81
N ALA A 9 15.68 25.77 27.61
CA ALA A 9 16.56 24.72 28.05
C ALA A 9 15.79 23.86 29.06
N SER A 10 15.70 22.56 28.80
CA SER A 10 15.53 21.54 29.84
C SER A 10 16.13 20.25 29.28
N GLY A 11 17.37 20.02 29.67
CA GLY A 11 18.05 18.74 29.48
C GLY A 11 17.92 17.85 30.71
N LEU A 12 18.50 16.64 30.55
CA LEU A 12 18.63 15.53 31.51
C LEU A 12 17.34 14.73 31.77
N MET A 13 17.32 13.39 31.82
CA MET A 13 18.38 12.38 31.76
C MET A 13 17.78 10.98 31.54
N PHE A 14 18.58 10.10 30.91
CA PHE A 14 18.92 8.73 31.35
C PHE A 14 17.80 7.70 31.63
N SER A 15 17.78 6.60 30.87
CA SER A 15 18.11 5.26 31.39
C SER A 15 18.11 4.19 30.28
N ALA A 16 19.25 3.54 30.12
CA ALA A 16 19.40 2.24 29.45
C ALA A 16 19.57 1.17 30.54
N ALA A 17 18.72 0.15 30.53
CA ALA A 17 18.91 -1.18 31.14
C ALA A 17 17.72 -2.07 30.70
N SER A 18 17.90 -3.05 29.81
CA SER A 18 18.33 -4.43 30.07
C SER A 18 17.18 -5.38 30.47
N VAL A 19 16.99 -6.38 29.61
CA VAL A 19 16.92 -7.83 29.90
C VAL A 19 15.59 -8.49 30.36
N SER A 20 15.16 -9.42 29.49
CA SER A 20 14.59 -10.77 29.72
C SER A 20 13.30 -11.00 30.52
N ALA A 21 12.25 -11.39 29.80
CA ALA A 21 11.25 -12.33 30.27
C ALA A 21 11.45 -13.69 29.55
N GLN A 22 12.15 -14.61 30.22
CA GLN A 22 12.03 -16.05 30.05
C GLN A 22 11.29 -16.54 31.29
N ASP A 23 10.15 -17.22 31.15
CA ASP A 23 9.77 -18.40 31.96
C ASP A 23 8.41 -18.95 31.51
N ALA A 24 8.43 -20.07 30.78
CA ALA A 24 7.39 -21.09 30.83
C ALA A 24 7.97 -22.39 30.25
N ALA A 25 8.13 -23.35 31.16
CA ALA A 25 8.78 -24.64 31.00
C ALA A 25 8.14 -25.57 29.93
N PRO A 26 8.92 -26.56 29.43
CA PRO A 26 8.47 -27.57 28.47
C PRO A 26 7.70 -28.73 29.15
N PRO A 27 6.72 -29.37 28.48
CA PRO A 27 6.29 -30.71 28.85
C PRO A 27 7.24 -31.79 28.27
N PRO A 28 7.50 -32.88 29.02
CA PRO A 28 8.43 -33.94 28.66
C PRO A 28 7.87 -34.92 27.63
N ALA A 29 8.80 -35.58 26.93
CA ALA A 29 8.58 -36.69 26.02
C ALA A 29 8.08 -37.95 26.74
N ASP A 30 7.19 -38.70 26.09
CA ASP A 30 6.97 -40.11 26.38
C ASP A 30 7.13 -40.91 25.08
N THR A 31 8.01 -41.90 25.16
CA THR A 31 8.36 -42.85 24.10
C THR A 31 7.46 -44.07 24.18
N ALA A 32 6.79 -44.44 23.08
CA ALA A 32 6.33 -45.82 22.89
C ALA A 32 6.31 -46.19 21.40
N THR A 33 7.26 -47.06 21.05
CA THR A 33 7.31 -47.91 19.88
C THR A 33 6.04 -48.75 19.72
N ASP A 34 5.45 -48.79 18.53
CA ASP A 34 4.91 -50.04 17.99
C ASP A 34 4.91 -50.04 16.46
N ALA A 35 5.23 -51.20 15.92
CA ALA A 35 5.50 -51.48 14.52
C ALA A 35 4.23 -51.94 13.80
N ALA A 36 4.04 -51.51 12.55
CA ALA A 36 3.45 -52.34 11.49
C ALA A 36 3.41 -51.58 10.15
N ALA A 37 4.25 -51.98 9.21
CA ALA A 37 3.83 -52.10 7.81
C ALA A 37 3.31 -53.55 7.65
N PRO A 38 2.31 -53.87 6.79
CA PRO A 38 2.42 -53.61 5.35
C PRO A 38 1.09 -53.34 4.59
N ALA A 39 1.29 -52.94 3.33
CA ALA A 39 0.53 -53.29 2.12
C ALA A 39 -0.91 -52.80 1.87
N ASP A 40 -0.99 -52.00 0.79
CA ASP A 40 -1.85 -52.20 -0.40
C ASP A 40 -3.38 -52.11 -0.22
N THR A 41 -3.93 -51.00 -0.72
CA THR A 41 -5.09 -51.07 -1.62
C THR A 41 -5.14 -49.80 -2.46
N ALA A 42 -4.79 -49.93 -3.74
CA ALA A 42 -5.29 -49.04 -4.78
C ALA A 42 -6.80 -49.31 -4.98
N THR A 43 -7.61 -48.24 -5.04
CA THR A 43 -8.98 -48.12 -5.61
C THR A 43 -9.41 -46.68 -5.31
N ASP A 44 -9.27 -45.74 -6.23
CA ASP A 44 -10.12 -45.44 -7.39
C ASP A 44 -10.87 -44.13 -7.12
N ALA A 45 -11.08 -43.41 -8.21
CA ALA A 45 -11.52 -42.05 -8.34
C ALA A 45 -12.71 -41.60 -7.46
N ALA A 46 -12.58 -40.40 -6.92
CA ALA A 46 -13.68 -39.44 -6.95
C ALA A 46 -13.09 -38.04 -7.11
N ALA A 47 -13.25 -37.50 -8.32
CA ALA A 47 -13.16 -36.08 -8.55
C ALA A 47 -14.19 -35.38 -7.66
N ASP A 48 -13.75 -34.54 -6.75
CA ASP A 48 -14.58 -33.53 -6.13
C ASP A 48 -13.96 -32.17 -6.39
N THR A 49 -14.62 -31.43 -7.27
CA THR A 49 -14.39 -30.04 -7.59
C THR A 49 -14.63 -29.18 -6.35
N ALA A 50 -13.62 -29.06 -5.48
CA ALA A 50 -13.63 -28.07 -4.43
C ALA A 50 -13.12 -26.75 -5.02
N THR A 51 -14.07 -25.87 -5.31
CA THR A 51 -13.90 -24.43 -5.50
C THR A 51 -12.86 -23.89 -4.53
N ASP A 52 -11.73 -23.43 -5.08
CA ASP A 52 -10.79 -22.53 -4.43
C ASP A 52 -11.53 -21.22 -4.13
N ALA A 53 -12.18 -21.18 -2.98
CA ALA A 53 -12.54 -19.94 -2.34
C ALA A 53 -11.29 -19.50 -1.56
N ALA A 54 -10.34 -18.89 -2.27
CA ALA A 54 -9.25 -18.14 -1.66
C ALA A 54 -9.85 -17.14 -0.67
N ALA A 55 -9.72 -17.43 0.63
CA ALA A 55 -9.85 -16.43 1.67
C ALA A 55 -8.89 -15.27 1.33
N PRO A 56 -9.27 -14.00 1.55
CA PRO A 56 -8.38 -12.90 1.27
C PRO A 56 -7.19 -13.01 2.22
N ALA A 57 -6.06 -13.46 1.69
CA ALA A 57 -4.79 -13.32 2.37
C ALA A 57 -4.61 -11.82 2.60
N THR A 58 -4.53 -11.40 3.87
CA THR A 58 -4.07 -10.05 4.21
C THR A 58 -2.66 -9.91 3.65
N ALA A 59 -2.56 -9.28 2.48
CA ALA A 59 -1.28 -8.99 1.85
C ALA A 59 -0.48 -8.11 2.81
N ALA A 60 0.73 -8.55 3.16
CA ALA A 60 1.70 -7.69 3.80
C ALA A 60 1.88 -6.42 2.94
N PRO A 61 2.10 -5.24 3.55
CA PRO A 61 2.24 -4.01 2.78
C PRO A 61 3.39 -4.18 1.78
N ALA A 62 3.04 -4.18 0.50
CA ALA A 62 4.01 -4.24 -0.57
C ALA A 62 4.88 -2.99 -0.48
N ASP A 63 6.21 -3.16 -0.56
CA ASP A 63 7.13 -2.04 -0.60
C ASP A 63 6.79 -1.18 -1.84
N PRO A 64 6.34 0.08 -1.66
CA PRO A 64 5.90 0.91 -2.78
C PRO A 64 7.05 1.21 -3.75
N ALA A 65 8.31 1.09 -3.31
CA ALA A 65 9.48 1.26 -4.18
C ALA A 65 9.70 0.04 -5.09
N ALA A 66 9.23 -1.15 -4.70
CA ALA A 66 9.31 -2.37 -5.50
C ALA A 66 8.07 -2.59 -6.38
N ALA A 67 7.02 -1.79 -6.20
CA ALA A 67 5.80 -1.87 -7.00
C ALA A 67 6.05 -1.40 -8.44
N THR A 68 5.88 -2.31 -9.40
CA THR A 68 5.83 -1.98 -10.82
C THR A 68 4.43 -1.56 -11.23
N PHE A 69 4.29 -0.32 -11.72
CA PHE A 69 3.03 0.22 -12.23
C PHE A 69 2.94 0.06 -13.75
N THR A 70 1.74 -0.21 -14.26
CA THR A 70 1.51 -0.23 -15.70
C THR A 70 1.47 1.18 -16.28
N GLU A 71 1.72 1.31 -17.58
CA GLU A 71 1.60 2.61 -18.26
C GLU A 71 0.18 3.19 -18.13
N ASP A 72 -0.85 2.34 -18.20
CA ASP A 72 -2.25 2.75 -18.00
C ASP A 72 -2.47 3.33 -16.59
N GLN A 73 -1.91 2.71 -15.55
CA GLN A 73 -2.01 3.21 -14.18
C GLN A 73 -1.31 4.57 -14.02
N ILE A 74 -0.16 4.75 -14.67
CA ILE A 74 0.57 6.02 -14.69
C ILE A 74 -0.23 7.10 -15.44
N GLN A 75 -0.84 6.75 -16.57
CA GLN A 75 -1.68 7.64 -17.37
C GLN A 75 -2.96 8.06 -16.61
N SER A 76 -3.62 7.13 -15.93
CA SER A 76 -4.77 7.40 -15.06
C SER A 76 -4.38 8.25 -13.87
N TYR A 77 -3.23 8.00 -13.23
CA TYR A 77 -2.71 8.83 -12.14
C TYR A 77 -2.45 10.26 -12.60
N ALA A 78 -1.77 10.43 -13.73
CA ALA A 78 -1.54 11.75 -14.33
C ALA A 78 -2.84 12.49 -14.68
N SER A 79 -3.82 11.79 -15.25
CA SER A 79 -5.13 12.35 -15.56
C SER A 79 -5.89 12.78 -14.30
N ALA A 80 -5.80 11.98 -13.22
CA ALA A 80 -6.35 12.35 -11.93
C ALA A 80 -5.67 13.58 -11.35
N LEU A 81 -4.35 13.71 -11.44
CA LEU A 81 -3.63 14.90 -10.95
C LEU A 81 -4.11 16.19 -11.62
N VAL A 82 -4.31 16.17 -12.94
CA VAL A 82 -4.81 17.36 -13.68
C VAL A 82 -6.20 17.74 -13.18
N LYS A 83 -7.14 16.79 -13.16
CA LYS A 83 -8.51 17.03 -12.66
C LYS A 83 -8.57 17.44 -11.19
N ILE A 84 -7.71 16.87 -10.35
CA ILE A 84 -7.59 17.22 -8.93
C ILE A 84 -7.10 18.66 -8.78
N GLN A 85 -6.15 19.09 -9.62
CA GLN A 85 -5.64 20.45 -9.60
C GLN A 85 -6.74 21.46 -9.98
N GLU A 86 -7.59 21.12 -10.94
CA GLU A 86 -8.77 21.92 -11.32
C GLU A 86 -9.74 22.06 -10.15
N VAL A 87 -10.15 20.95 -9.53
CA VAL A 87 -11.03 20.96 -8.36
C VAL A 87 -10.42 21.71 -7.17
N SER A 88 -9.13 21.55 -6.95
CA SER A 88 -8.39 22.26 -5.90
C SER A 88 -8.37 23.77 -6.14
N GLY A 89 -8.25 24.20 -7.39
CA GLY A 89 -8.33 25.61 -7.80
C GLY A 89 -9.75 26.19 -7.86
N ASP A 90 -10.80 25.35 -7.87
CA ASP A 90 -12.19 25.79 -8.00
C ASP A 90 -12.69 26.50 -6.73
N ALA A 91 -12.74 27.83 -6.74
CA ALA A 91 -13.20 28.64 -5.60
C ALA A 91 -14.71 28.57 -5.36
N THR A 92 -15.48 27.91 -6.23
CA THR A 92 -16.94 27.74 -6.07
C THR A 92 -17.27 26.56 -5.15
N LEU A 93 -16.32 25.64 -4.95
CA LEU A 93 -16.45 24.50 -4.05
C LEU A 93 -15.90 24.84 -2.66
N ASP A 94 -16.63 24.43 -1.62
CA ASP A 94 -16.12 24.37 -0.25
C ASP A 94 -15.21 23.15 -0.06
N ASP A 95 -14.54 23.07 1.09
CA ASP A 95 -13.57 21.99 1.38
C ASP A 95 -14.22 20.60 1.29
N ALA A 96 -15.48 20.47 1.73
CA ALA A 96 -16.24 19.24 1.64
C ALA A 96 -16.54 18.85 0.18
N GLY A 97 -16.95 19.82 -0.65
CA GLY A 97 -17.19 19.64 -2.08
C GLY A 97 -15.92 19.25 -2.83
N LYS A 98 -14.78 19.87 -2.51
CA LYS A 98 -13.47 19.52 -3.08
C LYS A 98 -13.06 18.10 -2.73
N GLN A 99 -13.18 17.71 -1.47
CA GLN A 99 -12.81 16.37 -1.01
C GLN A 99 -13.68 15.29 -1.69
N ALA A 100 -15.00 15.52 -1.80
CA ALA A 100 -15.90 14.61 -2.51
C ALA A 100 -15.55 14.48 -4.00
N LYS A 101 -15.21 15.60 -4.66
CA LYS A 101 -14.80 15.62 -6.07
C LYS A 101 -13.46 14.93 -6.32
N MET A 102 -12.48 15.11 -5.44
CA MET A 102 -11.18 14.42 -5.56
C MET A 102 -11.34 12.89 -5.51
N VAL A 103 -12.16 12.38 -4.58
CA VAL A 103 -12.44 10.94 -4.49
C VAL A 103 -13.16 10.44 -5.75
N ALA A 104 -14.13 11.21 -6.25
CA ALA A 104 -14.83 10.88 -7.49
C ALA A 104 -13.87 10.81 -8.69
N ILE A 105 -12.91 11.75 -8.80
CA ILE A 105 -11.90 11.76 -9.86
C ILE A 105 -11.06 10.49 -9.86
N VAL A 106 -10.56 10.07 -8.69
CA VAL A 106 -9.72 8.86 -8.56
C VAL A 106 -10.50 7.62 -9.03
N ASN A 107 -11.78 7.52 -8.65
CA ASN A 107 -12.66 6.45 -9.12
C ASN A 107 -12.97 6.54 -10.62
N GLU A 108 -13.16 7.75 -11.16
CA GLU A 108 -13.50 7.99 -12.57
C GLU A 108 -12.37 7.58 -13.52
N VAL A 109 -11.11 7.79 -13.11
CA VAL A 109 -9.93 7.35 -13.90
C VAL A 109 -9.65 5.84 -13.75
N GLY A 110 -10.50 5.10 -13.02
CA GLY A 110 -10.37 3.67 -12.81
C GLY A 110 -9.15 3.29 -11.96
N LEU A 111 -8.68 4.20 -11.10
CA LEU A 111 -7.51 3.97 -10.26
C LEU A 111 -7.96 3.78 -8.80
N ASP A 112 -7.53 2.69 -8.17
CA ASP A 112 -7.80 2.51 -6.75
C ASP A 112 -7.00 3.51 -5.90
N PRO A 113 -7.54 3.95 -4.74
CA PRO A 113 -6.83 4.88 -3.83
C PRO A 113 -5.46 4.36 -3.38
N GLN A 114 -5.34 3.04 -3.19
CA GLN A 114 -4.07 2.41 -2.85
C GLN A 114 -3.03 2.59 -3.97
N THR A 115 -3.42 2.36 -5.22
CA THR A 115 -2.56 2.51 -6.39
C THR A 115 -2.20 3.98 -6.63
N PHE A 116 -3.16 4.91 -6.48
CA PHE A 116 -2.89 6.34 -6.55
C PHE A 116 -1.80 6.77 -5.54
N ASN A 117 -1.96 6.38 -4.28
CA ASN A 117 -1.00 6.71 -3.22
C ASN A 117 0.36 6.01 -3.41
N ALA A 118 0.36 4.78 -3.94
CA ALA A 118 1.58 4.03 -4.22
C ALA A 118 2.38 4.69 -5.35
N ILE A 119 1.73 5.12 -6.45
CA ILE A 119 2.38 5.87 -7.53
C ILE A 119 2.88 7.22 -7.00
N GLY A 120 2.11 7.90 -6.17
CA GLY A 120 2.52 9.18 -5.56
C GLY A 120 3.76 9.06 -4.66
N GLN A 121 3.91 7.95 -3.94
CA GLN A 121 5.12 7.65 -3.17
C GLN A 121 6.28 7.24 -4.10
N ALA A 122 6.03 6.35 -5.06
CA ALA A 122 7.03 5.91 -6.01
C ALA A 122 7.58 7.06 -6.86
N THR A 123 6.77 8.07 -7.17
CA THR A 123 7.21 9.28 -7.87
C THR A 123 8.27 10.06 -7.08
N GLN A 124 8.28 9.96 -5.76
CA GLN A 124 9.26 10.64 -4.90
C GLN A 124 10.58 9.87 -4.77
N THR A 125 10.54 8.54 -4.90
CA THR A 125 11.71 7.66 -4.68
C THR A 125 12.30 7.10 -5.98
N ASN A 126 11.52 7.04 -7.06
CA ASN A 126 11.90 6.46 -8.35
C ASN A 126 11.89 7.52 -9.47
N PRO A 127 13.07 7.94 -9.99
CA PRO A 127 13.16 8.97 -11.04
C PRO A 127 12.55 8.54 -12.38
N ASP A 128 12.51 7.23 -12.67
CA ASP A 128 11.84 6.72 -13.86
C ASP A 128 10.32 6.92 -13.79
N ILE A 129 9.71 6.63 -12.64
CA ILE A 129 8.28 6.87 -12.41
C ILE A 129 7.98 8.37 -12.49
N GLN A 130 8.84 9.21 -11.89
CA GLN A 130 8.71 10.66 -12.01
C GLN A 130 8.68 11.13 -13.47
N SER A 131 9.61 10.64 -14.28
CA SER A 131 9.70 11.00 -15.70
C SER A 131 8.45 10.56 -16.48
N LYS A 132 7.96 9.34 -16.23
CA LYS A 132 6.75 8.81 -16.86
C LYS A 132 5.49 9.59 -16.46
N VAL A 133 5.33 9.86 -15.17
CA VAL A 133 4.21 10.68 -14.66
C VAL A 133 4.24 12.07 -15.27
N GLN A 134 5.41 12.71 -15.35
CA GLN A 134 5.52 14.04 -15.95
C GLN A 134 5.13 14.05 -17.43
N ALA A 135 5.60 13.06 -18.20
CA ALA A 135 5.19 12.89 -19.60
C ALA A 135 3.69 12.64 -19.74
N ALA A 136 3.13 11.76 -18.91
CA ALA A 136 1.71 11.46 -18.91
C ALA A 136 0.85 12.68 -18.52
N VAL A 137 1.32 13.54 -17.59
CA VAL A 137 0.65 14.80 -17.21
C VAL A 137 0.69 15.79 -18.37
N SER A 138 1.80 15.92 -19.10
CA SER A 138 1.85 16.73 -20.32
C SER A 138 0.86 16.23 -21.38
N THR A 139 0.80 14.92 -21.60
CA THR A 139 -0.16 14.31 -22.54
C THR A 139 -1.61 14.55 -22.10
N ALA A 140 -1.92 14.37 -20.82
CA ALA A 140 -3.25 14.60 -20.26
C ALA A 140 -3.72 16.05 -20.45
N GLN A 141 -2.85 17.03 -20.19
CA GLN A 141 -3.13 18.45 -20.43
C GLN A 141 -3.35 18.77 -21.91
N SER A 142 -2.63 18.11 -22.83
CA SER A 142 -2.81 18.30 -24.27
C SER A 142 -4.07 17.64 -24.84
N THR A 143 -4.62 16.65 -24.12
CA THR A 143 -5.82 15.89 -24.53
C THR A 143 -7.11 16.48 -23.94
N GLN A 144 -7.00 17.37 -22.94
CA GLN A 144 -8.18 18.05 -22.43
C GLN A 144 -8.70 19.08 -23.46
N PRO A 145 -9.98 18.99 -23.88
CA PRO A 145 -10.57 20.01 -24.74
C PRO A 145 -10.61 21.35 -23.99
N SER A 146 -10.22 22.43 -24.68
CA SER A 146 -10.28 23.81 -24.21
C SER A 146 -11.70 24.29 -23.94
#